data_AF-A0A0F6WVU9-F1
#
_entry.id   AF-A0A0F6WVU9-F1
#
_cell.length_a   1.000
_cell.length_b   1.000
_cell.length_c   1.000
_cell.angle_alpha   90.00
_cell.angle_beta   90.00
_cell.angle_gamma   90.00
#
_symmetry.space_group_name_H-M   'P 1'
#
loop_
_entity.id
_entity.type
_entity.pdbx_description
1 polymer ?
#
loop_
_entity_poly.entity_id
_entity_poly.type
_entity_poly.pdbx_seq_one_letter_code
_entity_poly.pdbx_strand_id
1 'polypeptide(L)'
;MTELPYSEGLPKPGTDENHWAFQLFVTERSEAKQALAKMALEPEWEAKFEPNSYGFRPGRSSRDAIEAIHHTLRETGKFVLDADISKCFDKIDHL
;
A
#
# COMPACT_ATOMS: atom_id res chain seq x y z
N MET A 1 -1.61 -31.75 20.99
CA MET A 1 -2.20 -30.55 21.62
C MET A 1 -1.05 -29.64 22.01
N THR A 2 -0.51 -28.93 21.02
CA THR A 2 0.45 -27.85 21.20
C THR A 2 -0.20 -26.65 20.54
N GLU A 3 -0.71 -25.75 21.38
CA GLU A 3 -1.30 -24.47 20.98
C GLU A 3 -0.26 -23.73 20.12
N LEU A 4 -0.52 -23.55 18.83
CA LEU A 4 0.27 -22.61 18.02
C LEU A 4 -0.12 -21.19 18.47
N PRO A 5 0.84 -20.28 18.70
CA PRO A 5 0.56 -18.94 19.18
C PRO A 5 -0.06 -18.13 18.04
N TYR A 6 -1.38 -18.25 17.87
CA TYR A 6 -2.12 -17.62 16.78
C TYR A 6 -2.57 -16.19 17.13
N SER A 7 -2.27 -15.69 18.33
CA SER A 7 -2.78 -14.42 18.84
C SER A 7 -1.79 -13.24 18.82
N GLU A 8 -0.53 -13.46 18.47
CA GLU A 8 0.48 -12.38 18.45
C GLU A 8 0.75 -11.93 17.00
N GLY A 9 0.34 -10.70 16.69
CA GLY A 9 0.63 -10.06 15.40
C GLY A 9 2.13 -9.77 15.23
N LEU A 10 2.58 -9.61 13.98
CA LEU A 10 3.98 -9.29 13.70
C LEU A 10 4.25 -7.82 14.08
N PRO A 11 5.38 -7.53 14.76
CA PRO A 11 5.73 -6.16 15.14
C PRO A 11 6.01 -5.33 13.90
N LYS A 12 5.44 -4.11 13.84
CA LYS A 12 5.77 -3.16 12.77
C LYS A 12 7.20 -2.62 12.97
N PRO A 13 8.00 -2.46 11.90
CA PRO A 13 9.29 -1.79 12.02
C PRO A 13 9.11 -0.35 12.51
N GLY A 14 9.70 -0.02 13.67
CA GLY A 14 9.71 1.34 14.20
C GLY A 14 8.46 1.77 14.99
N THR A 15 7.59 0.85 15.42
CA THR A 15 6.45 1.17 16.30
C THR A 15 6.15 0.00 17.24
N ASP A 16 5.67 0.27 18.46
CA ASP A 16 5.22 -0.74 19.43
C ASP A 16 3.88 -1.41 19.04
N GLU A 17 3.38 -1.10 17.85
CA GLU A 17 2.14 -1.64 17.31
C GLU A 17 2.39 -2.94 16.54
N ASN A 18 1.65 -3.98 16.90
CA ASN A 18 1.55 -5.18 16.09
C ASN A 18 0.61 -4.93 14.91
N HIS A 19 0.97 -5.40 13.72
CA HIS A 19 0.01 -5.58 12.65
C HIS A 19 -0.35 -7.06 12.56
N TRP A 20 -1.62 -7.34 12.29
CA TRP A 20 -1.99 -8.68 11.85
C TRP A 20 -1.42 -8.85 10.45
N ALA A 21 -0.64 -9.90 10.24
CA ALA A 21 -0.15 -10.23 8.91
C ALA A 21 -1.39 -10.51 8.05
N PHE A 22 -1.76 -9.58 7.17
CA PHE A 22 -2.88 -9.72 6.22
C PHE A 22 -2.78 -10.98 5.35
N GLN A 23 -1.64 -11.68 5.39
CA GLN A 23 -1.32 -12.82 4.56
C GLN A 23 -1.62 -14.20 5.18
N LEU A 24 -1.90 -14.34 6.48
CA LEU A 24 -1.78 -15.68 7.09
C LEU A 24 -2.98 -16.65 6.86
N PHE A 25 -4.12 -16.18 6.32
CA PHE A 25 -5.31 -17.03 6.05
C PHE A 25 -5.93 -16.82 4.67
N VAL A 26 -5.11 -16.60 3.63
CA VAL A 26 -5.62 -16.60 2.26
C VAL A 26 -5.54 -18.03 1.72
N THR A 27 -6.68 -18.65 1.43
CA THR A 27 -6.70 -19.93 0.72
C THR A 27 -6.18 -19.73 -0.72
N GLU A 28 -5.51 -20.72 -1.32
CA GLU A 28 -5.00 -20.64 -2.70
C GLU A 28 -6.08 -20.16 -3.69
N ARG A 29 -7.33 -20.59 -3.47
CA ARG A 29 -8.48 -20.22 -4.31
C ARG A 29 -8.88 -18.75 -4.15
N SER A 30 -8.71 -18.15 -2.97
CA SER A 30 -8.97 -16.72 -2.76
C SER A 30 -7.89 -15.84 -3.36
N GLU A 31 -6.61 -16.25 -3.33
CA GLU A 31 -5.53 -15.51 -3.98
C GLU A 31 -5.71 -15.46 -5.49
N ALA A 32 -6.03 -16.59 -6.12
CA ALA A 32 -6.26 -16.66 -7.56
C ALA A 32 -7.41 -15.75 -8.02
N LYS A 33 -8.49 -15.66 -7.23
CA LYS A 33 -9.62 -14.76 -7.52
C LYS A 33 -9.24 -13.30 -7.37
N GLN A 34 -8.48 -12.95 -6.32
CA GLN A 34 -7.97 -11.59 -6.14
C GLN A 34 -7.03 -11.18 -7.27
N ALA A 35 -6.13 -12.08 -7.69
CA ALA A 35 -5.25 -11.85 -8.84
C ALA A 35 -6.04 -11.66 -10.14
N LEU A 36 -7.09 -12.45 -10.37
CA LEU A 36 -7.96 -12.29 -11.53
C LEU A 36 -8.68 -10.94 -11.53
N ALA A 37 -9.25 -10.55 -10.39
CA ALA A 37 -9.90 -9.25 -10.24
C ALA A 37 -8.92 -8.09 -10.46
N LYS A 38 -7.70 -8.21 -9.91
CA LYS A 38 -6.62 -7.24 -10.10
C LYS A 38 -6.29 -7.06 -11.58
N MET A 39 -6.02 -8.14 -12.31
CA MET A 39 -5.69 -8.08 -13.75
C MET A 39 -6.81 -7.44 -14.59
N ALA A 40 -8.07 -7.64 -14.22
CA ALA A 40 -9.20 -7.04 -14.91
C ALA A 40 -9.35 -5.54 -14.64
N LEU A 41 -9.08 -5.09 -13.41
CA LEU A 41 -9.28 -3.71 -12.97
C LEU A 41 -8.08 -2.80 -13.25
N GLU A 42 -6.85 -3.32 -13.17
CA GLU A 42 -5.61 -2.58 -13.42
C GLU A 42 -5.63 -1.66 -14.66
N PRO A 43 -6.04 -2.11 -15.87
CA PRO A 43 -6.00 -1.24 -17.04
C PRO A 43 -6.98 -0.06 -16.97
N GLU A 44 -8.13 -0.24 -16.34
CA GLU A 44 -9.11 0.84 -16.18
C GLU A 44 -8.61 1.90 -15.20
N TRP A 45 -8.04 1.45 -14.08
CA TRP A 45 -7.56 2.34 -13.04
C TRP A 45 -6.26 3.06 -13.44
N GLU A 46 -5.38 2.41 -14.19
CA GLU A 46 -4.16 3.04 -14.72
C GLU A 46 -4.47 4.24 -15.64
N ALA A 47 -5.58 4.20 -16.38
CA ALA A 47 -6.03 5.32 -17.20
C ALA A 47 -6.59 6.50 -16.38
N LYS A 48 -7.04 6.25 -15.14
CA LYS A 48 -7.66 7.25 -14.25
C LYS A 48 -6.70 7.78 -13.17
N PHE A 49 -5.60 7.07 -12.90
CA PHE A 49 -4.64 7.46 -11.86
C PHE A 49 -3.98 8.80 -12.16
N GLU A 50 -3.75 9.56 -11.09
CA GLU A 50 -3.05 10.84 -11.18
C GLU A 50 -1.56 10.61 -11.52
N PRO A 51 -0.94 11.46 -12.37
CA PRO A 51 0.44 11.29 -12.80
C PRO A 51 1.50 11.25 -11.69
N ASN A 52 1.28 11.94 -10.57
CA ASN A 52 2.16 11.98 -9.39
C ASN A 52 1.83 10.91 -8.33
N SER A 53 0.99 9.92 -8.65
CA SER A 53 0.80 8.75 -7.80
C SER A 53 1.79 7.63 -8.17
N TYR A 54 2.64 7.21 -7.24
CA TYR A 54 3.74 6.25 -7.53
C TYR A 54 3.59 4.89 -6.83
N GLY A 55 2.73 4.79 -5.81
CA GLY A 55 2.58 3.58 -5.00
C GLY A 55 1.74 2.49 -5.67
N PHE A 56 2.15 1.22 -5.51
CA PHE A 56 1.39 0.02 -5.92
C PHE A 56 1.01 -0.06 -7.42
N ARG A 57 1.70 0.67 -8.29
CA ARG A 57 1.45 0.69 -9.75
C ARG A 57 2.50 -0.11 -10.52
N PRO A 58 2.11 -0.85 -11.57
CA PRO A 58 3.07 -1.53 -12.44
C PRO A 58 3.92 -0.50 -13.19
N GLY A 59 5.25 -0.69 -13.20
CA GLY A 59 6.18 0.19 -13.92
C GLY A 59 6.48 1.54 -13.26
N ARG A 60 6.02 1.76 -12.02
CA ARG A 60 6.40 2.92 -11.19
C ARG A 60 7.15 2.45 -9.94
N SER A 61 8.11 3.25 -9.49
CA SER A 61 8.92 2.93 -8.32
C SER A 61 8.99 4.09 -7.32
N SER A 62 9.37 3.79 -6.08
CA SER A 62 9.64 4.83 -5.07
C SER A 62 10.75 5.80 -5.50
N ARG A 63 11.64 5.38 -6.41
CA ARG A 63 12.71 6.22 -6.94
C ARG A 63 12.16 7.33 -7.83
N ASP A 64 11.12 7.03 -8.61
CA ASP A 64 10.44 8.00 -9.48
C ASP A 64 9.77 9.09 -8.64
N ALA A 65 9.20 8.72 -7.49
CA ALA A 65 8.62 9.67 -6.54
C ALA A 65 9.67 10.63 -5.96
N ILE A 66 10.85 10.10 -5.59
CA ILE A 66 11.97 10.90 -5.08
C ILE A 66 12.46 11.89 -6.14
N GLU A 67 12.58 11.42 -7.39
CA GLU A 67 12.99 12.27 -8.51
C GLU A 67 11.97 13.40 -8.74
N ALA A 68 10.67 13.10 -8.75
CA ALA A 68 9.61 14.10 -8.90
C ALA A 68 9.62 15.15 -7.79
N ILE A 69 9.80 14.73 -6.53
CA ILE A 69 9.93 15.64 -5.38
C ILE A 69 11.16 16.54 -5.56
N HIS A 70 12.30 15.97 -5.94
CA HIS A 70 13.55 16.70 -6.12
C HIS A 70 13.46 17.74 -7.25
N HIS A 71 12.80 17.41 -8.36
CA HIS A 71 12.53 18.37 -9.43
C HIS A 71 11.60 19.49 -8.97
N THR A 72 10.51 19.16 -8.27
CA THR A 72 9.54 20.15 -7.78
C THR A 72 10.16 21.13 -6.78
N LEU A 73 10.99 20.62 -5.87
CA LEU A 73 11.70 21.43 -4.86
C LEU A 73 12.82 22.33 -5.44
N ARG A 74 13.30 22.04 -6.64
CA ARG A 74 14.25 22.94 -7.34
C ARG A 74 13.56 24.19 -7.88
N GLU A 75 12.31 24.05 -8.30
CA GLU A 75 11.55 25.12 -8.97
C GLU A 75 10.66 25.92 -8.01
N THR A 76 10.26 25.32 -6.87
CA THR A 76 9.34 25.92 -5.90
C THR A 76 9.95 26.02 -4.49
N GLY A 77 9.29 26.75 -3.59
CA GLY A 77 9.77 27.00 -2.23
C GLY A 77 10.02 25.72 -1.42
N LYS A 78 10.93 25.79 -0.45
CA LYS A 78 11.53 24.65 0.26
C LYS A 78 10.66 24.01 1.35
N PHE A 79 9.34 24.18 1.30
CA PHE A 79 8.44 23.67 2.33
C PHE A 79 7.75 22.39 1.83
N VAL A 80 7.88 21.32 2.61
CA VAL A 80 7.23 20.03 2.36
C VAL A 80 6.29 19.75 3.51
N LEU A 81 5.05 19.36 3.20
CA LEU A 81 4.13 18.81 4.17
C LEU A 81 4.30 17.29 4.19
N ASP A 82 4.75 16.76 5.32
CA ASP A 82 4.74 15.33 5.58
C ASP A 82 3.37 14.96 6.17
N ALA A 83 2.65 14.07 5.47
CA ALA A 83 1.30 13.68 5.82
C ALA A 83 1.10 12.18 5.58
N ASP A 84 0.50 11.50 6.57
CA ASP A 84 0.18 10.09 6.51
C ASP A 84 -1.27 9.82 6.96
N ILE A 85 -1.88 8.77 6.41
CA ILE A 85 -3.27 8.40 6.67
C ILE A 85 -3.30 7.30 7.74
N SER A 86 -3.76 7.65 8.94
CA SER A 86 -3.91 6.69 10.04
C SER A 86 -4.83 5.52 9.67
N LYS A 87 -4.32 4.29 9.80
CA LYS A 87 -5.07 3.04 9.53
C LYS A 87 -5.72 3.01 8.14
N CYS A 88 -4.95 3.31 7.09
CA CYS A 88 -5.49 3.53 5.74
C CYS A 88 -6.30 2.34 5.17
N PHE A 89 -5.92 1.11 5.49
CA PHE A 89 -6.63 -0.09 5.01
C PHE A 89 -7.84 -0.47 5.87
N ASP A 90 -7.82 -0.16 7.18
CA ASP A 90 -8.91 -0.53 8.10
C ASP A 90 -10.10 0.46 8.02
N LYS A 91 -9.88 1.68 7.53
CA LYS A 91 -10.87 2.77 7.48
C LYS A 91 -11.49 2.98 6.10
N ILE A 92 -11.44 1.99 5.23
CA ILE A 92 -12.09 2.05 3.91
C ILE A 92 -13.59 1.88 4.09
N ASP A 93 -14.38 2.86 3.64
CA ASP A 93 -15.85 2.77 3.68
C ASP A 93 -16.36 1.74 2.66
N HIS A 94 -17.40 0.99 3.04
CA HIS A 94 -17.97 -0.11 2.26
C HIS A 94 -19.40 0.17 1.77
N LEU A 95 -19.89 1.40 1.98
CA LEU A 95 -21.24 1.84 1.60
C LEU A 95 -21.41 2.09 0.10
#